data_AF-A0A0U3TU56-F1
#
_entry.id   AF-A0A0U3TU56-F1
#
_cell.length_a   1.000
_cell.length_b   1.000
_cell.length_c   1.000
_cell.angle_alpha   90.00
_cell.angle_beta   90.00
_cell.angle_gamma   90.00
#
_symmetry.space_group_name_H-M   'P 1'
#
loop_
_entity.id
_entity.type
_entity.pdbx_description
1 polymer ?
#
loop_
_entity_poly.entity_id
_entity_poly.type
_entity_poly.pdbx_seq_one_letter_code
_entity_poly.pdbx_strand_id
1 'polypeptide(L)'
;FFAASPWRVAIVASSSWSHGSLTAKHRRLYPDVVADRRLRADLDGGSWTRWGELSRDSIEDAGQHEVLNWICLAGAMAALGRRPQVVDFVESWVFNSSKCFAVFPPG
;
A
#
# COMPACT_ATOMS: atom_id res chain seq x y z
N PHE A 1 -18.72 12.18 4.73
CA PHE A 1 -18.56 12.51 6.16
C PHE A 1 -17.32 13.39 6.39
N PHE A 2 -16.09 12.92 6.13
CA PHE A 2 -14.87 13.72 6.39
C PHE A 2 -14.79 15.03 5.60
N ALA A 3 -15.10 15.02 4.29
CA ALA A 3 -15.07 16.24 3.47
C ALA A 3 -16.09 17.32 3.90
N ALA A 4 -17.16 16.93 4.59
CA ALA A 4 -18.20 17.83 5.09
C ALA A 4 -17.99 18.21 6.57
N SER A 5 -16.90 17.74 7.18
CA SER A 5 -16.59 18.00 8.59
C SER A 5 -16.04 19.43 8.76
N PRO A 6 -16.34 20.14 9.86
CA PRO A 6 -15.70 21.42 10.17
C PRO A 6 -14.22 21.28 10.57
N TRP A 7 -13.73 20.06 10.77
CA TRP A 7 -12.38 19.78 11.25
C TRP A 7 -11.37 19.55 10.12
N ARG A 8 -10.11 19.88 10.37
CA ARG A 8 -8.98 19.45 9.54
C ARG A 8 -8.68 17.98 9.85
N VAL A 9 -9.01 17.09 8.92
CA VAL A 9 -8.86 15.63 9.10
C VAL A 9 -7.70 15.11 8.27
N ALA A 10 -6.84 14.29 8.89
CA ALA A 10 -5.88 13.45 8.20
C ALA A 10 -6.34 11.98 8.28
N ILE A 11 -6.33 11.27 7.15
CA ILE A 11 -6.58 9.83 7.09
C ILE A 11 -5.23 9.16 6.93
N VAL A 12 -4.89 8.26 7.85
CA VAL A 12 -3.58 7.59 7.88
C VAL A 12 -3.79 6.08 7.84
N ALA A 13 -3.29 5.43 6.79
CA ALA A 13 -3.09 3.99 6.79
C ALA A 13 -1.67 3.72 7.28
N SER A 14 -1.55 3.23 8.51
CA SER A 14 -0.27 2.87 9.10
C SER A 14 -0.04 1.38 8.95
N SER A 15 0.69 0.99 7.92
CA SER A 15 1.16 -0.39 7.74
C SER A 15 2.24 -0.47 6.66
N SER A 16 3.04 -1.53 6.72
CA SER A 16 4.07 -1.85 5.73
C SER A 16 3.51 -2.74 4.61
N TRP A 17 4.35 -3.24 3.71
CA TRP A 17 3.90 -4.05 2.57
C TRP A 17 4.22 -5.53 2.77
N SER A 18 4.86 -6.20 1.81
CA SER A 18 5.11 -7.63 1.94
C SER A 18 6.11 -7.93 3.07
N HIS A 19 5.87 -9.03 3.81
CA HIS A 19 6.72 -9.45 4.93
C HIS A 19 7.40 -10.78 4.62
N GLY A 20 8.71 -10.85 4.83
CA GLY A 20 9.45 -12.11 4.67
C GLY A 20 8.84 -13.27 5.46
N SER A 21 8.44 -13.06 6.71
CA SER A 21 7.82 -14.10 7.55
C SER A 21 6.49 -14.66 6.99
N LEU A 22 5.82 -13.92 6.11
CA LEU A 22 4.52 -14.26 5.51
C LEU A 22 4.65 -14.79 4.07
N THR A 23 5.76 -14.51 3.38
CA THR A 23 5.99 -14.94 1.99
C THR A 23 6.53 -16.38 1.93
N ALA A 24 5.62 -17.36 1.97
CA ALA A 24 5.96 -18.80 2.01
C ALA A 24 6.78 -19.27 0.80
N LYS A 25 6.50 -18.75 -0.40
CA LYS A 25 7.25 -19.06 -1.64
C LYS A 25 8.74 -18.69 -1.56
N HIS A 26 9.11 -17.76 -0.70
CA HIS A 26 10.50 -17.38 -0.43
C HIS A 26 11.07 -18.08 0.80
N ARG A 27 10.48 -19.22 1.21
CA ARG A 27 10.87 -19.98 2.40
C ARG A 27 10.87 -19.13 3.68
N ARG A 28 10.03 -18.08 3.70
CA ARG A 28 9.92 -17.09 4.77
C ARG A 28 11.20 -16.28 5.04
N LEU A 29 12.12 -16.21 4.07
CA LEU A 29 13.43 -15.56 4.24
C LEU A 29 13.40 -14.06 3.93
N TYR A 30 12.67 -13.66 2.88
CA TYR A 30 12.62 -12.28 2.41
C TYR A 30 11.25 -11.96 1.79
N PRO A 31 10.84 -10.68 1.82
CA PRO A 31 9.53 -10.23 1.35
C PRO A 31 9.35 -10.39 -0.16
N ASP A 32 8.13 -10.21 -0.66
CA ASP A 32 7.89 -10.20 -2.11
C ASP A 32 8.17 -8.83 -2.73
N VAL A 33 9.46 -8.59 -2.96
CA VAL A 33 9.96 -7.36 -3.59
C VAL A 33 9.34 -7.11 -4.97
N VAL A 34 9.04 -8.16 -5.73
CA VAL A 34 8.44 -8.00 -7.07
C VAL A 34 7.00 -7.53 -6.96
N ALA A 35 6.22 -8.09 -6.03
CA ALA A 35 4.86 -7.63 -5.76
C ALA A 35 4.85 -6.20 -5.20
N ASP A 36 5.77 -5.86 -4.30
CA ASP A 36 5.88 -4.52 -3.73
C ASP A 36 6.21 -3.47 -4.80
N ARG A 37 7.15 -3.76 -5.71
CA ARG A 37 7.46 -2.85 -6.84
C ARG A 37 6.26 -2.59 -7.74
N ARG A 38 5.34 -3.55 -7.88
CA ARG A 38 4.10 -3.36 -8.66
C ARG A 38 3.16 -2.39 -7.97
N LEU A 39 2.98 -2.51 -6.65
CA LEU A 39 2.22 -1.51 -5.89
C LEU A 39 2.86 -0.12 -6.02
N ARG A 40 4.19 -0.04 -5.88
CA ARG A 40 4.90 1.23 -6.10
C ARG A 40 4.64 1.83 -7.49
N ALA A 41 4.74 1.01 -8.53
CA ALA A 41 4.47 1.44 -9.91
C ALA A 41 3.01 1.88 -10.09
N ASP A 42 2.04 1.25 -9.41
CA ASP A 42 0.65 1.68 -9.46
C ASP A 42 0.42 3.07 -8.83
N LEU A 43 1.15 3.39 -7.75
CA LEU A 43 1.11 4.73 -7.18
C LEU A 43 1.70 5.76 -8.15
N ASP A 44 2.87 5.47 -8.74
CA ASP A 44 3.56 6.38 -9.68
C ASP A 44 2.73 6.57 -10.97
N GLY A 45 2.14 5.50 -11.50
CA GLY A 45 1.34 5.50 -12.72
C GLY A 45 -0.10 5.98 -12.54
N GLY A 46 -0.52 6.23 -11.30
CA GLY A 46 -1.86 6.69 -10.99
C GLY A 46 -2.96 5.62 -11.08
N SER A 47 -2.59 4.33 -11.03
CA SER A 47 -3.47 3.16 -11.13
C SER A 47 -3.77 2.50 -9.78
N TRP A 48 -3.52 3.18 -8.67
CA TRP A 48 -3.68 2.65 -7.30
C TRP A 48 -5.09 2.14 -6.96
N THR A 49 -6.14 2.60 -7.65
CA THR A 49 -7.52 2.13 -7.44
C THR A 49 -7.71 0.67 -7.80
N ARG A 50 -6.88 0.11 -8.69
CA ARG A 50 -6.94 -1.31 -9.09
C ARG A 50 -6.63 -2.26 -7.94
N TRP A 51 -6.08 -1.77 -6.83
CA TRP A 51 -5.78 -2.62 -5.68
C TRP A 51 -7.04 -3.22 -5.06
N GLY A 52 -8.21 -2.61 -5.26
CA GLY A 52 -9.50 -3.20 -4.88
C GLY A 52 -9.86 -4.48 -5.65
N GLU A 53 -9.14 -4.80 -6.72
CA GLU A 53 -9.32 -6.01 -7.54
C GLU A 53 -8.36 -7.15 -7.16
N LEU A 54 -7.42 -6.90 -6.24
CA LEU A 54 -6.49 -7.92 -5.77
C LEU A 54 -7.26 -9.04 -5.09
N SER A 55 -7.03 -10.29 -5.53
CA SER A 55 -7.62 -11.45 -4.88
C SER A 55 -6.94 -11.73 -3.54
N ARG A 56 -7.68 -12.31 -2.60
CA ARG A 56 -7.13 -12.78 -1.32
C ARG A 56 -5.88 -13.64 -1.53
N ASP A 57 -5.97 -14.63 -2.42
CA ASP A 57 -4.87 -15.57 -2.64
C ASP A 57 -3.61 -14.86 -3.16
N SER A 58 -3.75 -13.80 -3.97
CA SER A 58 -2.61 -12.98 -4.42
C SER A 58 -1.97 -12.18 -3.28
N ILE A 59 -2.78 -11.64 -2.37
CA ILE A 59 -2.30 -10.90 -1.18
C ILE A 59 -1.57 -11.85 -0.22
N GLU A 60 -2.13 -13.03 0.00
CA GLU A 60 -1.54 -14.06 0.87
C GLU A 60 -0.21 -14.59 0.29
N ASP A 61 -0.16 -14.92 -1.01
CA ASP A 61 1.05 -15.40 -1.68
C ASP A 61 2.19 -14.36 -1.65
N ALA A 62 1.85 -13.07 -1.81
CA ALA A 62 2.81 -11.98 -1.70
C ALA A 62 3.22 -11.67 -0.25
N GLY A 63 2.48 -12.15 0.75
CA GLY A 63 2.70 -11.77 2.16
C GLY A 63 2.32 -10.32 2.47
N GLN A 64 1.38 -9.75 1.70
CA GLN A 64 0.97 -8.33 1.70
C GLN A 64 -0.30 -8.05 2.53
N HIS A 65 -0.58 -8.82 3.58
CA HIS A 65 -1.81 -8.69 4.37
C HIS A 65 -2.10 -7.25 4.83
N GLU A 66 -1.04 -6.52 5.17
CA GLU A 66 -1.11 -5.13 5.63
C GLU A 66 -1.51 -4.11 4.54
N VAL A 67 -1.44 -4.48 3.25
CA VAL A 67 -1.90 -3.65 2.12
C VAL A 67 -3.42 -3.49 2.13
N LEU A 68 -4.17 -4.33 2.85
CA LEU A 68 -5.61 -4.13 3.05
C LEU A 68 -5.94 -2.77 3.70
N ASN A 69 -5.10 -2.28 4.61
CA ASN A 69 -5.26 -0.92 5.18
C ASN A 69 -5.07 0.16 4.12
N TRP A 70 -4.11 -0.06 3.21
CA TRP A 70 -3.84 0.84 2.09
C TRP A 70 -4.97 0.84 1.06
N ILE A 71 -5.64 -0.29 0.82
CA ILE A 71 -6.80 -0.36 -0.09
C ILE A 71 -7.93 0.55 0.40
N CYS A 72 -8.22 0.55 1.70
CA CYS A 72 -9.19 1.46 2.30
C CYS A 72 -8.79 2.93 2.10
N LEU A 73 -7.52 3.28 2.33
CA LEU A 73 -7.01 4.64 2.09
C LEU A 73 -7.10 5.02 0.61
N ALA A 74 -6.65 4.13 -0.29
CA ALA A 74 -6.70 4.29 -1.74
C ALA A 74 -8.12 4.61 -2.24
N GLY A 75 -9.11 3.86 -1.77
CA GLY A 75 -10.52 4.09 -2.09
C GLY A 75 -11.02 5.45 -1.57
N ALA A 76 -10.69 5.79 -0.33
CA ALA A 76 -11.06 7.08 0.26
C ALA A 76 -10.44 8.26 -0.50
N MET A 77 -9.16 8.16 -0.87
CA MET A 77 -8.46 9.21 -1.61
C MET A 77 -8.96 9.34 -3.04
N ALA A 78 -9.31 8.23 -3.70
CA ALA A 78 -9.94 8.23 -5.01
C ALA A 78 -11.31 8.93 -4.99
N ALA A 79 -12.15 8.64 -3.98
CA ALA A 79 -13.44 9.31 -3.79
C ALA A 79 -13.30 10.82 -3.54
N LEU A 80 -12.15 11.27 -3.02
CA LEU A 80 -11.81 12.68 -2.80
C LEU A 80 -11.04 13.31 -3.98
N GLY A 81 -10.82 12.57 -5.07
CA GLY A 81 -10.03 13.05 -6.21
C GLY A 81 -8.57 13.38 -5.90
N ARG A 82 -7.99 12.79 -4.83
CA ARG A 82 -6.61 13.02 -4.42
C ARG A 82 -5.68 12.01 -5.09
N ARG A 83 -4.54 12.48 -5.60
CA ARG A 83 -3.50 11.64 -6.21
C ARG A 83 -2.39 11.36 -5.20
N PRO A 84 -1.80 10.15 -5.19
CA PRO A 84 -0.65 9.85 -4.34
C PRO A 84 0.59 10.60 -4.84
N GLN A 85 1.44 10.97 -3.89
CA GLN A 85 2.82 11.34 -4.10
C GLN A 85 3.67 10.43 -3.23
N VAL A 86 4.48 9.56 -3.85
CA VAL A 86 5.43 8.74 -3.12
C VAL A 86 6.56 9.61 -2.62
N VAL A 87 6.79 9.58 -1.31
CA VAL A 87 7.87 10.30 -0.64
C VAL A 87 9.13 9.44 -0.64
N ASP A 88 9.00 8.17 -0.25
CA ASP A 88 10.11 7.21 -0.25
C ASP A 88 9.59 5.77 -0.33
N PHE A 89 10.44 4.87 -0.83
CA PHE A 89 10.20 3.43 -0.85
C PHE A 89 11.47 2.68 -0.44
N VAL A 90 11.43 2.11 0.76
CA VAL A 90 12.54 1.35 1.35
C VAL A 90 12.29 -0.13 1.12
N GLU A 91 12.99 -0.68 0.14
CA GLU A 91 12.99 -2.11 -0.17
C GLU A 91 13.84 -2.90 0.86
N SER A 92 13.43 -4.12 1.18
CA SER A 92 14.19 -5.03 2.05
C SER A 92 14.31 -6.42 1.43
N TRP A 93 15.46 -7.07 1.66
CA TRP A 93 15.72 -8.46 1.30
C TRP A 93 16.03 -9.34 2.52
N VAL A 94 15.82 -8.82 3.73
CA VAL A 94 16.20 -9.50 4.98
C VAL A 94 15.01 -9.51 5.92
N PHE A 95 14.36 -10.67 6.13
CA PHE A 95 13.33 -11.05 7.14
C PHE A 95 12.29 -10.00 7.61
N ASN A 96 12.25 -8.84 6.98
CA ASN A 96 11.55 -7.63 7.36
C ASN A 96 10.63 -7.24 6.20
N SER A 97 9.89 -6.17 6.40
CA SER A 97 8.95 -5.64 5.41
C SER A 97 9.53 -4.43 4.67
N SER A 98 9.17 -4.31 3.40
CA SER A 98 9.36 -3.07 2.63
C SER A 98 8.45 -1.97 3.19
N LYS A 99 8.90 -0.72 3.11
CA LYS A 99 8.13 0.44 3.59
C LYS A 99 7.91 1.41 2.44
N CYS A 100 6.66 1.79 2.21
CA CYS A 100 6.32 2.90 1.35
C CYS A 100 5.80 4.06 2.19
N PHE A 101 6.32 5.25 1.93
CA PHE A 101 5.82 6.50 2.49
C PHE A 101 5.19 7.28 1.35
N ALA A 102 3.89 7.57 1.45
CA ALA A 102 3.18 8.34 0.46
C ALA A 102 2.26 9.35 1.13
N VAL A 103 2.09 10.50 0.49
CA VAL A 103 1.12 11.52 0.89
C VAL A 103 0.09 11.70 -0.21
N PHE A 104 -1.15 11.97 0.17
CA PHE A 104 -2.19 12.42 -0.75
C PHE A 104 -2.45 13.88 -0.41
N PRO A 105 -1.77 14.82 -1.08
CA PRO A 105 -1.85 16.22 -0.71
C PRO A 105 -3.29 16.74 -0.82
N PRO A 106 -3.67 17.74 0.00
CA PRO A 106 -4.84 18.53 -0.31
C PRO A 106 -4.59 19.19 -1.67
N GLY A 107 -5.45 18.93 -2.63
CA GLY A 107 -5.64 19.77 -3.81
C GLY A 107 -6.60 20.91 -3.54
#